data_AF-A0A3A6E2L9-F1
#
_entry.id   AF-A0A3A6E2L9-F1
#
_cell.length_a   1.000
_cell.length_b   1.000
_cell.length_c   1.000
_cell.angle_alpha   90.00
_cell.angle_beta   90.00
_cell.angle_gamma   90.00
#
_symmetry.space_group_name_H-M   'P 1'
#
loop_
_entity.id
_entity.type
_entity.pdbx_description
1 polymer ?
#
loop_
_entity_poly.entity_id
_entity_poly.type
_entity_poly.pdbx_seq_one_letter_code
_entity_poly.pdbx_strand_id
1 'polypeptide(L)' 'MKKKIPVGLSNYRRLKIENYYVVDKSMLIKEFLDSACVVTLITRPRRFHRNSVDTFGIRQEAR' A
#
# COMPACT_ATOMS: atom_id res chain seq x y z
N MET A 1 9.94 20.22 7.26
CA MET A 1 9.97 19.32 8.44
C MET A 1 9.74 17.88 7.97
N LYS A 2 10.54 16.90 8.44
CA LYS A 2 10.32 15.49 8.09
C LYS A 2 9.10 14.95 8.83
N LYS A 3 8.15 14.33 8.10
CA LYS A 3 6.97 13.69 8.70
C LYS A 3 7.40 12.47 9.51
N LYS A 4 6.76 12.23 10.65
CA LYS A 4 7.05 11.07 11.51
C LYS A 4 6.49 9.79 10.89
N ILE A 5 7.24 8.69 10.96
CA ILE A 5 6.74 7.37 10.56
C ILE A 5 5.81 6.86 11.66
N PRO A 6 4.55 6.53 11.37
CA PRO A 6 3.64 6.01 12.38
C PRO A 6 4.03 4.56 12.73
N VAL A 7 4.42 4.34 13.98
CA VAL A 7 4.68 3.00 14.54
C VAL A 7 3.59 2.72 15.57
N GLY A 8 2.87 1.61 15.42
CA GLY A 8 1.76 1.23 16.32
C GLY A 8 0.45 2.00 16.12
N LEU A 9 0.39 2.98 15.22
CA LEU A 9 -0.83 3.75 14.92
C LEU A 9 -1.54 3.20 13.67
N SER A 10 -2.77 2.70 13.82
CA SER A 10 -3.59 2.17 12.73
C SER A 10 -4.72 3.10 12.27
N ASN A 11 -5.07 4.13 13.07
CA ASN A 11 -6.20 5.00 12.78
C ASN A 11 -5.83 6.10 11.76
N TYR A 12 -6.43 6.03 10.57
CA TYR A 12 -6.17 6.97 9.47
C TYR A 12 -6.53 8.43 9.80
N ARG A 13 -7.61 8.66 10.54
CA ARG A 13 -8.04 10.02 10.90
C ARG A 13 -6.96 10.72 11.73
N ARG A 14 -6.37 9.99 12.68
CA ARG A 14 -5.24 10.47 13.49
C ARG A 14 -3.99 10.69 12.64
N LEU A 15 -3.70 9.80 11.69
CA LEU A 15 -2.58 9.97 10.76
C LEU A 15 -2.65 11.29 9.98
N LYS A 16 -3.86 11.68 9.53
CA LYS A 16 -4.09 12.93 8.81
C LYS A 16 -4.00 14.16 9.71
N ILE A 17 -4.67 14.14 10.87
CA ILE A 17 -4.69 15.27 11.81
C ILE A 17 -3.28 15.55 12.36
N GLU A 18 -2.56 14.51 12.77
CA GLU A 18 -1.22 14.62 13.36
C GLU A 18 -0.10 14.68 12.29
N ASN A 19 -0.45 14.81 10.99
CA ASN A 19 0.46 14.97 9.85
C ASN A 19 1.60 13.92 9.77
N TYR A 20 1.26 12.65 9.98
CA TYR A 20 2.21 11.54 9.83
C TYR A 20 2.57 11.28 8.37
N TYR A 21 3.66 10.54 8.18
CA TYR A 21 4.07 10.03 6.89
C TYR A 21 3.06 8.99 6.40
N VAL A 22 2.30 9.37 5.38
CA VAL A 22 1.32 8.52 4.68
C VAL A 22 1.61 8.63 3.20
N VAL A 23 1.67 7.49 2.52
CA VAL A 23 1.87 7.40 1.07
C VAL A 23 0.52 7.08 0.44
N ASP A 24 0.08 7.91 -0.50
CA ASP A 24 -1.04 7.59 -1.38
C ASP A 24 -0.57 6.65 -2.50
N LYS A 25 -1.32 5.57 -2.73
CA LYS A 25 -1.00 4.54 -3.72
C LYS A 25 -2.05 4.43 -4.82
N SER A 26 -3.03 5.32 -4.84
CA SER A 26 -4.15 5.26 -5.77
C SER A 26 -3.67 5.24 -7.24
N MET A 27 -2.65 6.03 -7.57
CA MET A 27 -2.05 6.04 -8.92
C MET A 27 -1.33 4.74 -9.27
N LEU A 28 -0.59 4.16 -8.34
CA LEU A 28 0.09 2.87 -8.54
C LEU A 28 -0.92 1.72 -8.71
N ILE A 29 -2.04 1.76 -7.98
CA ILE A 29 -3.13 0.80 -8.16
C ILE A 29 -3.79 1.00 -9.54
N LYS A 30 -4.03 2.25 -9.94
CA LYS A 30 -4.59 2.57 -11.25
C LYS A 30 -3.70 2.04 -12.38
N GLU A 31 -2.40 2.28 -12.33
CA GLU A 31 -1.44 1.77 -13.31
C GLU A 31 -1.45 0.24 -13.41
N PHE A 32 -1.59 -0.47 -12.29
CA PHE A 32 -1.73 -1.93 -12.30
C PHE A 32 -3.04 -2.41 -12.91
N LEU A 33 -4.16 -1.70 -12.67
CA LEU A 33 -5.45 -2.05 -13.26
C LEU A 33 -5.49 -1.75 -14.77
N ASP A 34 -4.86 -0.65 -15.19
CA ASP A 34 -4.77 -0.25 -16.59
C ASP A 34 -3.78 -1.16 -17.36
N SER A 35 -2.80 -1.75 -16.68
CA SER A 35 -1.91 -2.73 -17.28
C SER A 35 -2.64 -4.06 -17.56
N ALA A 36 -2.70 -4.48 -18.82
CA ALA A 36 -3.23 -5.80 -19.22
C ALA A 36 -2.27 -6.96 -18.90
N CYS A 37 -1.43 -6.83 -17.87
CA CYS A 37 -0.47 -7.85 -17.47
C CYS A 37 -1.17 -8.99 -16.73
N VAL A 38 -0.94 -10.23 -17.18
CA VAL A 38 -1.48 -11.45 -16.53
C VAL A 38 -0.85 -11.67 -15.15
N VAL A 39 0.42 -11.29 -14.98
CA VAL A 39 1.17 -11.38 -13.72
C VAL A 39 2.06 -10.15 -13.58
N THR A 40 2.04 -9.52 -12.41
CA THR A 40 2.88 -8.35 -12.09
C THR A 40 3.74 -8.65 -10.86
N LEU A 41 5.07 -8.69 -11.04
CA LEU A 41 6.02 -8.88 -9.93
C LEU A 41 6.34 -7.53 -9.28
N ILE A 42 6.00 -7.38 -8.01
CA ILE A 42 6.39 -6.23 -7.20
C ILE A 42 7.26 -6.66 -6.02
N THR A 43 8.33 -5.91 -5.76
CA THR A 43 9.11 -6.10 -4.53
C THR A 43 8.27 -5.65 -3.33
N ARG A 44 8.47 -6.25 -2.15
CA ARG A 44 7.79 -5.85 -0.90
C ARG A 44 8.68 -4.94 -0.05
N PRO A 45 8.73 -3.62 -0.29
CA PRO A 45 9.44 -2.71 0.60
C PRO A 45 8.90 -2.79 2.03
N ARG A 46 9.82 -2.89 2.99
CA ARG A 46 9.54 -2.98 4.43
C ARG A 46 8.77 -1.74 4.88
N ARG A 47 7.66 -1.92 5.61
CA ARG A 47 6.71 -0.87 6.06
C ARG A 47 5.88 -0.21 4.96
N PHE A 48 5.99 -0.64 3.71
CA PHE A 48 5.07 -0.20 2.64
C PHE A 48 3.75 -0.95 2.70
N HIS A 49 3.74 -2.19 3.19
CA HIS A 49 2.58 -3.08 3.13
C HIS A 49 1.97 -3.28 4.51
N ARG A 50 0.86 -2.59 4.78
CA ARG A 50 -0.15 -3.17 5.68
C ARG A 50 -1.29 -3.77 4.86
N ASN A 51 -1.88 -3.06 3.86
CA ASN A 51 -3.07 -3.58 3.17
C ASN A 51 -3.12 -3.25 1.66
N SER A 52 -2.18 -3.68 0.82
CA SER A 52 -2.40 -3.59 -0.65
C SER A 52 -3.08 -4.85 -1.22
N VAL A 53 -2.84 -6.01 -0.60
CA VAL A 53 -3.17 -7.33 -1.17
C VAL A 53 -4.30 -8.02 -0.40
N ASP A 54 -4.50 -7.71 0.87
CA ASP A 54 -5.56 -8.35 1.68
C ASP A 54 -6.98 -7.84 1.34
N THR A 55 -7.10 -6.74 0.58
CA THR A 55 -8.40 -6.16 0.18
C THR A 55 -8.83 -6.58 -1.23
N PHE A 56 -7.93 -7.11 -2.06
CA PHE A 56 -8.27 -7.64 -3.38
C PHE A 56 -7.69 -9.04 -3.50
N GLY A 57 -8.54 -10.03 -3.23
CA GLY A 57 -8.19 -11.44 -3.34
C GLY A 57 -7.68 -11.78 -4.74
N ILE A 58 -6.37 -11.91 -4.86
CA ILE A 58 -5.73 -12.71 -5.91
C ILE A 58 -4.82 -13.68 -5.18
N ARG A 59 -5.41 -14.81 -4.77
CA ARG A 59 -4.66 -16.04 -4.57
C ARG A 59 -4.23 -16.51 -5.96
N GLN A 60 -2.97 -16.28 -6.33
CA GLN A 60 -2.32 -17.20 -7.26
C GLN A 60 -1.59 -18.23 -6.41
N GLU A 61 -2.15 -19.43 -6.34
CA GLU A 61 -1.39 -20.62 -5.96
C GLU A 61 -0.24 -20.76 -6.96
N ALA A 62 0.98 -20.50 -6.50
CA ALA A 62 2.16 -21.00 -7.18
C ALA A 62 2.19 -22.51 -6.91
N ARG A 63 2.02 -23.31 -7.96
CA ARG A 63 2.38 -24.73 -7.95
C ARG A 63 3.83 -24.92 -7.57
#